data_AF-A0A3Q4G2U1-F1
#
_entry.id   AF-A0A3Q4G2U1-F1
#
_cell.length_a   1.000
_cell.length_b   1.000
_cell.length_c   1.000
_cell.angle_alpha   90.00
_cell.angle_beta   90.00
_cell.angle_gamma   90.00
#
_symmetry.space_group_name_H-M   'P 1'
#
loop_
_entity.id
_entity.type
_entity.pdbx_description
1 polymer ?
#
loop_
_entity_poly.entity_id
_entity_poly.type
_entity_poly.pdbx_seq_one_letter_code
_entity_poly.pdbx_strand_id
1 'polypeptide(L)'
;MLLLSTDTSPEILYQLLTEQWKLSPPNLLISVTGGAKNFYLKSHLKNMFHRGLIKVAQTTGAWIITGGTHAGVMKHVGQAVRDYAMSSSMQGKIVTIGVATWGIIHNRKALVHPECGVCMFS
;
A
#
# COMPACT_ATOMS: atom_id res chain seq x y z
N MET A 1 -1.46 -7.54 -7.88
CA MET A 1 -2.41 -7.87 -8.96
C MET A 1 -3.41 -9.00 -8.72
N LEU A 2 -4.36 -8.74 -7.84
CA LEU A 2 -5.60 -9.43 -7.55
C LEU A 2 -6.56 -8.45 -8.15
N LEU A 3 -7.25 -8.88 -9.19
CA LEU A 3 -8.27 -8.09 -9.82
C LEU A 3 -9.57 -8.50 -9.15
N LEU A 4 -10.07 -7.63 -8.28
CA LEU A 4 -11.40 -7.77 -7.73
C LEU A 4 -12.36 -6.94 -8.57
N SER A 5 -13.53 -7.50 -8.81
CA SER A 5 -14.63 -6.73 -9.36
C SER A 5 -15.18 -5.79 -8.28
N THR A 6 -15.74 -4.65 -8.68
CA THR A 6 -16.20 -3.59 -7.77
C THR A 6 -17.37 -4.00 -6.88
N ASP A 7 -18.06 -5.08 -7.23
CA ASP A 7 -19.16 -5.72 -6.50
C ASP A 7 -18.70 -6.82 -5.53
N THR A 8 -17.40 -7.12 -5.46
CA THR A 8 -16.86 -8.08 -4.48
C THR A 8 -17.15 -7.60 -3.06
N SER A 9 -17.71 -8.46 -2.22
CA SER A 9 -18.04 -8.10 -0.84
C SER A 9 -16.76 -7.80 -0.03
N PRO A 10 -16.77 -6.78 0.87
CA PRO A 10 -15.64 -6.46 1.73
C PRO A 10 -15.20 -7.61 2.64
N GLU A 11 -16.13 -8.48 3.04
CA GLU A 11 -15.87 -9.66 3.86
C GLU A 11 -14.93 -10.63 3.16
N ILE A 12 -15.15 -10.86 1.85
CA ILE A 12 -14.29 -11.71 1.02
C ILE A 12 -12.88 -11.12 0.94
N LEU A 13 -12.77 -9.80 0.76
CA LEU A 13 -11.47 -9.12 0.75
C LEU A 13 -10.74 -9.27 2.10
N TYR A 14 -11.46 -9.12 3.21
CA TYR A 14 -10.91 -9.27 4.55
C TYR A 14 -10.43 -10.70 4.81
N GLN A 15 -11.22 -11.71 4.44
CA GLN A 15 -10.83 -13.12 4.54
C GLN A 15 -9.62 -13.42 3.66
N LEU A 16 -9.54 -12.88 2.45
CA LEU A 16 -8.39 -13.05 1.59
C LEU A 16 -7.11 -12.48 2.24
N LEU A 17 -7.19 -11.27 2.80
CA LEU A 17 -6.08 -10.60 3.48
C LEU A 17 -5.59 -11.38 4.71
N THR A 18 -6.51 -11.91 5.51
CA THR A 18 -6.16 -12.52 6.81
C THR A 18 -5.94 -14.03 6.72
N GLU A 19 -6.77 -14.74 5.96
CA GLU A 19 -6.74 -16.20 5.88
C GLU A 19 -5.83 -16.71 4.76
N GLN A 20 -5.88 -16.12 3.56
CA GLN A 20 -5.06 -16.60 2.43
C GLN A 20 -3.66 -15.99 2.48
N TRP A 21 -3.60 -14.70 2.78
CA TRP A 21 -2.36 -13.92 2.78
C TRP A 21 -1.66 -13.88 4.13
N LYS A 22 -2.31 -14.43 5.17
CA LYS A 22 -1.78 -14.56 6.52
C LYS A 22 -1.33 -13.24 7.13
N LEU A 23 -1.97 -12.13 6.74
CA LEU A 23 -1.74 -10.84 7.39
C LEU A 23 -2.44 -10.85 8.75
N SER A 24 -1.71 -10.48 9.80
CA SER A 24 -2.31 -10.27 11.11
C SER A 24 -3.35 -9.15 11.02
N PRO A 25 -4.56 -9.35 11.58
CA PRO A 25 -5.57 -8.30 11.63
C PRO A 25 -4.99 -7.00 12.21
N PRO A 26 -5.27 -5.84 11.61
CA PRO A 26 -4.70 -4.58 12.06
C PRO A 26 -5.40 -4.09 13.33
N ASN A 27 -4.66 -3.50 14.25
CA ASN A 27 -5.26 -2.73 15.36
C ASN A 27 -5.70 -1.33 14.94
N LEU A 28 -5.25 -0.87 13.76
CA LEU A 28 -5.54 0.45 13.20
C LEU A 28 -5.43 0.42 11.67
N LEU A 29 -6.31 1.14 11.00
CA LEU A 29 -6.22 1.41 9.56
C LEU A 29 -5.80 2.87 9.34
N ILE A 30 -4.75 3.08 8.56
CA ILE A 30 -4.29 4.41 8.14
C ILE A 30 -4.59 4.57 6.65
N SER A 31 -5.64 5.33 6.33
CA SER A 31 -5.93 5.68 4.93
C SER A 31 -5.17 6.94 4.54
N VAL A 32 -4.28 6.83 3.55
CA VAL A 32 -3.53 7.96 3.01
C VAL A 32 -4.04 8.28 1.61
N THR A 33 -4.74 9.42 1.52
CA THR A 33 -5.31 9.97 0.29
C THR A 33 -4.72 11.36 0.01
N GLY A 34 -4.87 11.84 -1.23
CA GLY A 34 -4.45 13.18 -1.60
C GLY A 34 -4.24 13.35 -3.10
N GLY A 35 -3.62 14.45 -3.49
CA GLY A 35 -3.40 14.78 -4.90
C GLY A 35 -2.57 13.71 -5.61
N ALA A 36 -3.05 13.27 -6.78
CA ALA A 36 -2.36 12.33 -7.66
C ALA A 36 -1.40 13.03 -8.65
N LYS A 37 -1.45 14.36 -8.76
CA LYS A 37 -0.44 15.13 -9.52
C LYS A 37 0.88 15.11 -8.77
N ASN A 38 1.98 14.88 -9.46
CA ASN A 38 3.31 14.98 -8.86
C ASN A 38 3.54 16.40 -8.37
N PHE A 39 4.00 16.53 -7.14
CA PHE A 39 4.33 17.80 -6.51
C PHE A 39 5.66 17.69 -5.79
N TYR A 40 6.30 18.83 -5.57
CA TYR A 40 7.54 18.90 -4.81
C TYR A 40 7.22 19.14 -3.34
N LEU A 41 7.52 18.16 -2.50
CA LEU A 41 7.60 18.36 -1.05
C LEU A 41 8.99 18.89 -0.69
N LYS A 42 9.04 19.99 0.06
CA LYS A 42 10.29 20.43 0.71
C LYS A 42 10.85 19.28 1.55
N SER A 43 12.17 19.08 1.49
CA SER A 43 12.85 17.95 2.13
C SER A 43 12.49 17.78 3.62
N HIS A 44 12.38 18.88 4.37
CA HIS A 44 11.96 18.83 5.78
C HIS A 44 10.57 18.22 5.97
N LEU A 45 9.57 18.69 5.21
CA LEU A 45 8.21 18.18 5.30
C LEU A 45 8.10 16.73 4.83
N LYS A 46 8.82 16.37 3.75
CA LYS A 46 8.93 14.98 3.30
C LYS A 46 9.48 14.08 4.42
N ASN A 47 10.55 14.50 5.08
CA ASN A 47 11.18 13.72 6.14
C ASN A 47 10.27 13.56 7.36
N MET A 48 9.57 14.62 7.77
CA MET A 48 8.59 14.55 8.84
C MET A 48 7.45 13.59 8.50
N PHE A 49 6.91 13.68 7.28
CA PHE A 49 5.85 12.80 6.80
C PHE A 49 6.30 11.33 6.80
N HIS A 50 7.46 11.02 6.20
CA HIS A 50 8.00 9.67 6.15
C HIS A 50 8.20 9.10 7.55
N ARG A 51 8.88 9.84 8.45
CA ARG A 51 9.15 9.38 9.81
C ARG A 51 7.88 9.18 10.62
N GLY A 52 6.94 10.13 10.56
CA GLY A 52 5.67 10.05 11.29
C GLY A 52 4.83 8.85 10.86
N LEU A 53 4.65 8.68 9.54
CA LEU A 53 3.87 7.58 8.99
C LEU A 53 4.45 6.22 9.41
N ILE A 54 5.76 6.03 9.24
CA ILE A 54 6.45 4.79 9.58
C ILE A 54 6.40 4.52 11.08
N LYS A 55 6.60 5.57 11.90
CA LYS A 55 6.57 5.43 13.36
C LYS A 55 5.19 4.96 13.85
N VAL A 56 4.11 5.57 13.38
CA VAL A 56 2.75 5.17 13.77
C VAL A 56 2.47 3.74 13.32
N ALA A 57 2.73 3.43 12.04
CA ALA A 57 2.45 2.11 11.48
C ALA A 57 3.15 0.97 12.24
N GLN A 58 4.41 1.16 12.61
CA GLN A 58 5.14 0.17 13.42
C GLN A 58 4.64 0.06 14.84
N THR A 59 4.37 1.20 15.49
CA THR A 59 4.04 1.23 16.92
C THR A 59 2.70 0.55 17.18
N THR A 60 1.73 0.69 16.27
CA THR A 60 0.39 0.14 16.43
C THR A 60 0.17 -1.18 15.69
N GLY A 61 1.07 -1.57 14.80
CA GLY A 61 0.82 -2.65 13.83
C GLY A 61 -0.31 -2.29 12.86
N ALA A 62 -0.34 -1.04 12.39
CA ALA A 62 -1.39 -0.59 11.47
C ALA A 62 -1.18 -1.12 10.05
N TRP A 63 -2.29 -1.27 9.32
CA TRP A 63 -2.23 -1.36 7.86
C TRP A 63 -2.31 0.05 7.26
N ILE A 64 -1.45 0.33 6.30
CA ILE A 64 -1.49 1.55 5.49
C ILE A 64 -2.27 1.25 4.21
N ILE A 65 -3.35 1.97 3.95
CA ILE A 65 -4.14 1.87 2.72
C ILE A 65 -3.91 3.12 1.88
N THR A 66 -3.60 2.96 0.59
CA THR A 66 -3.31 4.09 -0.30
C THR A 66 -3.72 3.81 -1.75
N GLY A 67 -3.74 4.83 -2.61
CA GLY A 67 -4.21 4.75 -4.00
C GLY A 67 -3.32 3.94 -4.98
N GLY A 68 -2.29 3.25 -4.49
CA GLY A 68 -1.53 2.23 -5.23
C GLY A 68 -0.73 2.68 -6.47
N THR A 69 -0.75 3.96 -6.84
CA THR A 69 -0.08 4.49 -8.04
C THR A 69 1.23 5.20 -7.70
N HIS A 70 2.17 5.22 -8.65
CA HIS A 70 3.44 5.95 -8.51
C HIS A 70 3.27 7.44 -8.83
N ALA A 71 2.34 8.12 -8.17
CA ALA A 71 2.07 9.54 -8.42
C ALA A 71 1.64 10.27 -7.14
N GLY A 72 1.99 11.56 -7.06
CA GLY A 72 1.55 12.44 -5.99
C GLY A 72 1.83 11.91 -4.58
N VAL A 73 0.82 11.95 -3.69
CA VAL A 73 0.98 11.54 -2.28
C VAL A 73 1.37 10.06 -2.16
N MET A 74 0.77 9.20 -2.97
CA MET A 74 1.02 7.74 -2.95
C MET A 74 2.48 7.41 -3.25
N LYS A 75 3.14 8.21 -4.10
CA LYS A 75 4.59 8.09 -4.34
C LYS A 75 5.40 8.30 -3.07
N HIS A 76 5.05 9.28 -2.24
CA HIS A 76 5.75 9.55 -0.98
C HIS A 76 5.51 8.48 0.07
N VAL A 77 4.29 7.91 0.13
CA VAL A 77 4.00 6.74 0.98
C VAL A 77 4.91 5.57 0.61
N GLY A 78 4.96 5.20 -0.68
CA GLY A 78 5.82 4.11 -1.15
C GLY A 78 7.31 4.36 -0.93
N GLN A 79 7.76 5.63 -1.06
CA GLN A 79 9.14 6.00 -0.71
C GLN A 79 9.40 5.79 0.79
N ALA A 80 8.52 6.25 1.68
CA ALA A 80 8.69 6.08 3.12
C ALA A 80 8.80 4.62 3.54
N VAL A 81 7.93 3.76 3.01
CA VAL A 81 7.91 2.32 3.31
C VAL A 81 9.17 1.64 2.80
N ARG A 82 9.62 1.97 1.58
CA ARG A 82 10.86 1.43 1.02
C ARG A 82 12.10 1.90 1.78
N ASP A 83 12.19 3.19 2.09
CA ASP A 83 13.33 3.76 2.82
C ASP A 83 13.45 3.10 4.20
N TYR A 84 12.32 2.83 4.86
CA TYR A 84 12.29 2.05 6.10
C TYR A 84 12.78 0.61 5.90
N ALA A 85 12.24 -0.11 4.91
CA ALA A 85 12.60 -1.51 4.65
C ALA A 85 14.09 -1.71 4.35
N MET A 86 14.73 -0.73 3.70
CA MET A 86 16.19 -0.73 3.45
C MET A 86 17.01 -0.44 4.71
N SER A 87 16.45 0.32 5.67
CA SER A 87 17.14 0.72 6.89
C SER A 87 16.99 -0.26 8.06
N SER A 88 15.91 -1.04 8.10
CA SER A 88 15.64 -2.02 9.16
C SER A 88 15.74 -3.43 8.61
N SER A 89 16.89 -4.07 8.82
CA SER A 89 17.09 -5.49 8.53
C SER A 89 16.34 -6.42 9.50
N MET A 90 15.83 -5.92 10.64
CA MET A 90 15.35 -6.73 11.77
C MET A 90 14.03 -6.24 12.43
N GLN A 91 13.46 -5.08 12.07
CA GLN A 91 12.17 -4.63 12.65
C GLN A 91 10.98 -5.04 11.80
N GLY A 92 9.85 -5.32 12.47
CA GLY A 92 8.62 -5.87 11.90
C GLY A 92 8.16 -5.27 10.57
N LYS A 93 7.54 -6.14 9.77
CA LYS A 93 7.04 -5.80 8.42
C LYS A 93 5.85 -4.85 8.53
N ILE A 94 5.97 -3.67 7.91
CA ILE A 94 4.83 -2.77 7.71
C ILE A 94 3.95 -3.34 6.60
N VAL A 95 2.64 -3.43 6.86
CA VAL A 95 1.66 -3.83 5.86
C VAL A 95 1.17 -2.58 5.13
N THR A 96 1.41 -2.52 3.82
CA THR A 96 0.89 -1.47 2.94
C THR A 96 0.04 -2.11 1.85
N ILE A 97 -1.14 -1.55 1.61
CA ILE A 97 -2.12 -2.03 0.65
C ILE A 97 -2.40 -0.91 -0.36
N GLY A 98 -1.97 -1.12 -1.61
CA GLY A 98 -2.26 -0.23 -2.73
C GLY A 98 -3.55 -0.63 -3.48
N VAL A 99 -4.54 0.27 -3.51
CA VAL A 99 -5.79 0.09 -4.26
C VAL A 99 -5.79 1.03 -5.46
N ALA A 100 -5.79 0.46 -6.67
CA ALA A 100 -5.81 1.22 -7.91
C ALA A 100 -6.78 0.58 -8.92
N THR A 101 -7.40 1.41 -9.76
CA THR A 101 -8.29 0.91 -10.81
C THR A 101 -7.48 0.29 -11.94
N TRP A 102 -7.93 -0.84 -12.48
CA TRP A 102 -7.21 -1.55 -13.53
C TRP A 102 -7.00 -0.70 -14.80
N GLY A 103 -7.97 0.17 -15.11
CA GLY A 103 -7.93 1.04 -16.29
C GLY A 103 -6.77 2.03 -16.31
N ILE A 104 -6.23 2.42 -15.14
CA ILE A 104 -5.15 3.43 -15.05
C ILE A 104 -3.75 2.80 -14.94
N ILE A 105 -3.66 1.47 -14.87
CA ILE A 105 -2.38 0.77 -14.77
C ILE A 105 -1.73 0.70 -16.14
N HIS A 106 -0.56 1.34 -16.25
CA HIS A 106 0.30 1.24 -17.43
C HIS A 106 0.88 -0.17 -17.54
N ASN A 107 1.10 -0.64 -18.77
CA ASN A 107 1.60 -1.98 -19.07
C ASN A 107 0.77 -3.13 -18.45
N ARG A 108 -0.54 -2.91 -18.22
CA ARG A 108 -1.44 -3.91 -17.62
C ARG A 108 -1.47 -5.25 -18.36
N LYS A 109 -1.17 -5.28 -19.66
CA LYS A 109 -1.10 -6.51 -20.47
C LYS A 109 -0.05 -7.48 -19.95
N ALA A 110 1.07 -6.99 -19.42
CA ALA A 110 2.11 -7.84 -18.83
C ALA A 110 1.69 -8.47 -17.50
N LEU A 111 0.62 -7.97 -16.88
CA LEU A 111 0.11 -8.45 -15.61
C LEU A 111 -1.09 -9.40 -15.78
N VAL A 112 -1.52 -9.67 -17.01
CA VAL A 112 -2.57 -10.65 -17.32
C VAL A 112 -1.90 -11.98 -17.61
N HIS A 113 -2.17 -12.97 -16.76
CA HIS A 113 -1.80 -14.36 -17.03
C HIS A 113 -3.07 -15.22 -17.01
N PRO A 114 -3.27 -16.13 -17.99
CA PRO A 114 -4.46 -16.97 -18.04
C PRO A 114 -4.65 -17.89 -16.83
N GLU A 115 -3.61 -18.14 -16.02
CA GLU A 115 -3.63 -19.13 -14.93
C GLU A 115 -3.19 -18.63 -13.54
N CYS A 116 -3.12 -17.33 -13.29
CA CYS A 116 -2.79 -16.86 -11.93
C CYS A 116 -3.36 -15.48 -11.67
N GLY A 117 -4.08 -15.30 -10.56
CA GLY A 117 -4.80 -14.05 -10.32
C GLY A 117 -5.08 -13.70 -8.88
N VAL A 118 -4.10 -13.78 -7.96
CA VAL A 118 -4.18 -13.10 -6.65
C VAL A 118 -2.90 -12.33 -6.42
N CYS A 119 -2.93 -10.99 -6.37
CA CYS A 119 -1.76 -10.19 -6.08
C CYS A 119 -2.17 -8.80 -5.47
N MET A 120 -1.35 -8.16 -4.65
CA MET A 120 -1.66 -6.88 -4.00
C MET A 120 -0.31 -6.24 -3.84
N PHE A 121 -0.22 -4.93 -4.03
CA PHE A 121 1.07 -4.27 -3.92
C PHE A 121 1.42 -4.15 -2.44
N SER A 122 2.26 -5.07 -1.95
CA SER A 122 2.98 -4.95 -0.68
C SER A 122 4.26 -4.16 -0.85
#